data_AF-A0A7J7LYL1-F1
#
_entry.id   AF-A0A7J7LYL1-F1
#
_cell.length_a   1.000
_cell.length_b   1.000
_cell.length_c   1.000
_cell.angle_alpha   90.00
_cell.angle_beta   90.00
_cell.angle_gamma   90.00
#
_symmetry.space_group_name_H-M   'P 1'
#
loop_
_entity.id
_entity.type
_entity.pdbx_description
1 polymer ?
#
loop_
_entity_poly.entity_id
_entity_poly.type
_entity_poly.pdbx_seq_one_letter_code
_entity_poly.pdbx_strand_id
1 'polypeptide(L)' 'MEFDIQLGSDECVKYLQPIAMDGYGVRPLELGQDHKELEAELKRMAPLNGRIVLIFRAPYRCPAGRMEVWG' A
#
# COMPACT_ATOMS: atom_id res chain seq x y z
N MET A 1 -16.89 1.18 -0.36
CA MET A 1 -16.19 -0.06 -0.75
C MET A 1 -15.30 -0.45 0.41
N GLU A 2 -15.27 -1.72 0.79
CA GLU A 2 -14.47 -2.20 1.92
C GLU A 2 -13.28 -3.01 1.40
N PHE A 3 -12.10 -2.74 1.95
CA PHE A 3 -10.86 -3.42 1.62
C PHE A 3 -10.23 -4.00 2.87
N ASP A 4 -9.62 -5.18 2.74
CA ASP A 4 -8.63 -5.63 3.70
C ASP A 4 -7.35 -4.83 3.46
N ILE A 5 -6.80 -4.22 4.52
CA ILE A 5 -5.60 -3.39 4.45
C ILE A 5 -4.41 -4.12 5.04
N GLN A 6 -3.30 -4.12 4.32
CA GLN A 6 -2.03 -4.63 4.81
C GLN A 6 -0.99 -3.51 4.78
N LEU A 7 -0.47 -3.18 5.97
CA LEU A 7 0.59 -2.20 6.16
C LEU A 7 1.93 -2.92 6.38
N GLY A 8 2.99 -2.48 5.71
CA GLY A 8 4.32 -3.04 5.88
C GLY A 8 5.44 -2.02 5.68
N SER A 9 6.55 -2.23 6.37
CA SER A 9 7.81 -1.51 6.15
C SER A 9 8.67 -2.24 5.11
N ASP A 10 9.81 -1.65 4.70
CA ASP A 10 10.70 -2.23 3.68
C ASP A 10 11.04 -3.72 3.95
N GLU A 11 11.34 -4.07 5.20
CA GLU A 11 11.56 -5.46 5.64
C GLU A 11 10.36 -6.37 5.37
N CYS A 12 9.13 -5.94 5.70
CA CYS A 12 7.93 -6.75 5.57
C CYS A 12 7.59 -7.03 4.09
N VAL A 13 7.85 -6.06 3.21
CA VAL A 13 7.55 -6.18 1.77
C VAL A 13 8.49 -7.16 1.07
N LYS A 14 9.70 -7.37 1.61
CA LYS A 14 10.64 -8.39 1.09
C LYS A 14 10.17 -9.83 1.34
N TYR A 15 9.44 -10.06 2.44
CA TYR A 15 8.92 -11.39 2.81
C TYR A 15 7.51 -11.64 2.34
N LEU A 16 6.73 -10.57 2.12
CA LEU A 16 5.51 -10.67 1.35
C LEU A 16 5.92 -11.09 -0.06
N GLN A 17 5.33 -12.17 -0.58
CA GLN A 17 5.55 -12.61 -1.96
C GLN A 17 5.57 -11.37 -2.85
N PRO A 18 6.55 -11.20 -3.74
CA PRO A 18 6.54 -10.09 -4.67
C PRO A 18 5.22 -10.21 -5.41
N ILE A 19 4.23 -9.40 -5.01
CA ILE A 19 3.00 -9.22 -5.75
C ILE A 19 3.54 -8.73 -7.07
N ALA A 20 3.58 -9.63 -8.07
CA ALA A 20 4.18 -9.35 -9.36
C ALA A 20 3.39 -8.16 -9.91
N MET A 21 3.94 -6.97 -9.71
CA MET A 21 3.28 -5.70 -10.02
C MET A 21 2.98 -5.61 -11.51
N ASP A 22 3.75 -6.32 -12.31
CA ASP A 22 3.66 -6.40 -13.76
C ASP A 22 2.47 -7.24 -14.26
N GLY A 23 1.94 -8.17 -13.47
CA GLY A 23 0.93 -9.13 -13.94
C GLY A 23 -0.51 -8.89 -13.44
N TYR A 24 -0.67 -8.23 -12.29
CA TYR A 24 -1.95 -8.22 -11.57
C TYR A 24 -2.79 -6.95 -11.71
N GLY A 25 -2.40 -6.00 -12.56
CA GLY A 25 -3.23 -4.80 -12.80
C GLY A 25 -3.49 -3.98 -11.54
N VAL A 26 -2.52 -3.95 -10.61
CA VAL A 26 -2.56 -3.12 -9.40
C VAL A 26 -2.49 -1.67 -9.86
N ARG A 27 -3.65 -1.02 -9.93
CA ARG A 27 -3.77 0.39 -10.28
C ARG A 27 -3.66 1.25 -9.03
N PRO A 28 -3.24 2.52 -9.14
CA PRO A 28 -3.48 3.50 -8.10
C PRO A 28 -4.96 3.48 -7.72
N LEU A 29 -5.26 3.30 -6.44
CA LEU A 29 -6.64 3.31 -5.98
C LEU A 29 -7.17 4.75 -6.02
N GLU A 30 -8.31 4.97 -6.64
CA GLU A 30 -8.96 6.28 -6.68
C GLU A 30 -9.59 6.59 -5.31
N LEU A 31 -8.78 7.18 -4.43
CA LEU A 31 -9.15 7.55 -3.06
C LEU A 31 -9.60 9.02 -2.93
N GLY A 32 -9.65 9.77 -4.04
CA GLY A 32 -10.11 11.17 -4.02
C GLY A 32 -9.36 12.04 -3.00
N GLN A 33 -10.09 12.78 -2.17
CA GLN A 33 -9.52 13.64 -1.13
C GLN A 33 -8.83 12.84 -0.01
N ASP A 34 -9.31 11.64 0.28
CA ASP A 34 -8.76 10.75 1.31
C ASP A 34 -7.35 10.28 0.95
N HIS A 35 -6.99 10.29 -0.34
CA HIS A 35 -5.65 9.95 -0.80
C HIS A 35 -4.57 10.79 -0.11
N LYS A 36 -4.80 12.10 0.01
CA LYS A 36 -3.82 13.04 0.56
C LYS A 36 -3.70 12.91 2.08
N GLU A 37 -4.81 12.70 2.77
CA GLU A 37 -4.82 12.47 4.23
C GLU A 37 -4.09 11.17 4.55
N LEU A 38 -4.39 10.10 3.81
CA LEU A 38 -3.75 8.81 3.97
C LEU A 38 -2.26 8.86 3.62
N GLU A 39 -1.87 9.59 2.58
CA GLU A 39 -0.44 9.82 2.26
C GLU A 39 0.30 10.48 3.43
N ALA A 40 -0.30 11.51 4.02
CA ALA A 40 0.31 12.23 5.14
C ALA A 40 0.42 11.35 6.39
N GLU A 41 -0.57 10.50 6.64
CA GLU A 41 -0.56 9.55 7.76
C GLU A 41 0.51 8.48 7.57
N LEU A 42 0.59 7.89 6.37
CA LEU A 42 1.66 6.97 5.97
C LEU A 42 3.03 7.63 6.09
N LYS A 43 3.20 8.87 5.64
CA LYS A 43 4.45 9.61 5.76
C LYS A 43 4.88 9.80 7.21
N ARG A 44 3.92 10.08 8.10
CA ARG A 44 4.19 10.20 9.54
C ARG A 44 4.66 8.87 10.16
N MET A 45 4.16 7.74 9.65
CA MET A 45 4.57 6.40 10.12
C MET A 45 5.83 5.87 9.42
N ALA A 46 6.20 6.43 8.27
CA ALA A 46 7.35 5.97 7.51
C ALA A 46 8.65 6.18 8.32
N PRO A 47 9.55 5.19 8.32
CA PRO A 47 10.85 5.34 8.96
C PRO A 47 11.73 6.32 8.17
N LEU A 48 12.55 7.11 8.87
CA LEU A 48 13.41 8.18 8.34
C LEU A 48 14.25 7.85 7.08
N ASN A 49 14.67 6.60 6.91
CA ASN A 49 15.46 6.15 5.76
C ASN A 49 14.83 4.92 5.08
N GLY A 50 13.52 4.78 5.20
CA GLY A 50 12.82 3.67 4.59
C GLY A 50 11.49 4.11 4.05
N ARG A 51 10.64 3.12 3.83
CA ARG A 51 9.34 3.30 3.22
C ARG A 51 8.30 2.50 3.95
N ILE A 52 7.07 2.96 3.81
CA ILE A 52 5.89 2.25 4.20
C ILE A 52 5.07 1.94 2.95
N VAL A 53 4.49 0.74 2.92
CA VAL A 53 3.69 0.25 1.82
C VAL A 53 2.35 -0.20 2.37
N LEU A 54 1.29 0.35 1.79
CA LEU A 54 -0.09 -0.04 2.03
C LEU A 54 -0.61 -0.81 0.82
N ILE A 55 -1.18 -1.99 1.06
CA ILE A 55 -1.81 -2.82 0.02
C ILE A 55 -3.29 -2.91 0.33
N PHE A 56 -4.12 -2.51 -0.64
CA PHE A 56 -5.56 -2.68 -0.61
C PHE A 56 -5.91 -4.03 -1.22
N ARG A 57 -6.66 -4.85 -0.49
CA ARG A 57 -7.12 -6.16 -0.96
C ARG A 57 -8.63 -6.18 -1.06
N ALA A 58 -9.13 -6.69 -2.18
CA ALA A 58 -10.55 -6.94 -2.37
C ALA A 58 -11.05 -8.02 -1.38
N PRO A 59 -12.37 -8.22 -1.20
CA PRO A 59 -12.93 -9.20 -0.27
C PRO A 59 -12.41 -10.64 -0.47
N TYR A 60 -12.02 -11.01 -1.69
CA TYR A 60 -11.40 -12.30 -2.03
C TYR A 60 -9.87 -12.32 -1.85
N ARG A 61 -9.32 -11.35 -1.12
CA ARG A 61 -7.89 -11.13 -0.80
C ARG A 61 -6.96 -10.89 -2.00
N CYS A 62 -7.51 -10.74 -3.21
CA CYS A 62 -6.74 -10.28 -4.36
C CYS A 62 -6.27 -8.83 -4.15
N PRO A 63 -4.99 -8.50 -4.41
CA PRO A 63 -4.52 -7.13 -4.43
C PRO A 63 -5.34 -6.30 -5.43
N ALA A 64 -5.91 -5.19 -4.96
CA ALA A 64 -6.74 -4.28 -5.73
C ALA A 64 -6.03 -2.92 -5.98
N GLY A 65 -5.13 -2.53 -5.07
CA GLY A 65 -4.38 -1.27 -5.16
C GLY A 65 -3.20 -1.26 -4.20
N ARG A 66 -2.29 -0.31 -4.41
CA ARG A 66 -1.08 -0.13 -3.59
C ARG A 66 -0.73 1.34 -3.46
N MET A 67 -0.20 1.72 -2.30
CA MET A 67 0.37 3.03 -2.03
C MET A 67 1.71 2.88 -1.31
N GLU A 68 2.73 3.62 -1.73
CA GLU A 68 4.06 3.62 -1.13
C GLU A 68 4.47 5.06 -0.82
N VAL A 69 4.98 5.27 0.40
CA VAL A 69 5.47 6.57 0.86
C VAL A 69 6.84 6.38 1.50
N TRP A 70 7.75 7.29 1.20
CA TRP A 70 9.09 7.37 1.78
C TRP A 70 9.10 8.32 2.99
N GLY A 71 9.89 7.98 4.01
CA GLY A 71 10.12 8.80 5.19
C GLY A 71 10.97 10.04 4.93
#